data_AF-A0A1E2WN55-F1
#
_entry.id   AF-A0A1E2WN55-F1
#
_cell.length_a   1.000
_cell.length_b   1.000
_cell.length_c   1.000
_cell.angle_alpha   90.00
_cell.angle_beta   90.00
_cell.angle_gamma   90.00
#
_symmetry.space_group_name_H-M   'P 1'
#
loop_
_entity.id
_entity.type
_entity.pdbx_description
1 polymer ?
#
loop_
_entity_poly.entity_id
_entity_poly.type
_entity_poly.pdbx_seq_one_letter_code
_entity_poly.pdbx_strand_id
1 'polypeptide(L)' 'MSKRFSVTVPDYVFEDLEAIARIQGRPTATLVAFLVEAFVRDAREKGELPSAKPPKQDGAA' A
#
# COMPACT_ATOMS: atom_id res chain seq x y z
N MET A 1 -7.16 -11.97 2.99
CA MET A 1 -7.35 -11.81 1.53
C MET A 1 -6.65 -10.54 1.06
N SER A 2 -5.85 -10.61 -0.01
CA SER A 2 -5.23 -9.44 -0.65
C SER A 2 -5.93 -9.14 -1.99
N LYS A 3 -6.02 -7.85 -2.35
CA LYS A 3 -6.50 -7.42 -3.68
C LYS A 3 -5.33 -6.88 -4.48
N ARG A 4 -5.30 -7.17 -5.79
CA ARG A 4 -4.29 -6.65 -6.72
C ARG A 4 -4.90 -5.54 -7.57
N PHE A 5 -4.17 -4.45 -7.69
CA PHE A 5 -4.47 -3.34 -8.59
C PHE A 5 -3.15 -2.76 -9.12
N SER A 6 -3.23 -1.97 -10.19
CA SER A 6 -2.07 -1.30 -10.78
C SER A 6 -2.16 0.20 -10.52
N VAL A 7 -1.01 0.84 -10.30
CA VAL A 7 -0.87 2.29 -10.17
C VAL A 7 0.16 2.79 -11.17
N THR A 8 -0.06 3.99 -11.70
CA THR A 8 0.95 4.72 -12.49
C THR A 8 1.48 5.84 -11.63
N VAL A 9 2.81 5.96 -11.57
CA VAL A 9 3.51 7.01 -10.83
C VAL A 9 4.48 7.73 -11.77
N PRO A 10 4.88 8.98 -11.47
CA PRO A 10 5.95 9.63 -12.21
C PRO A 10 7.27 8.83 -12.16
N ASP A 11 8.08 8.91 -13.22
CA ASP A 11 9.32 8.15 -13.34
C ASP A 11 10.27 8.38 -12.14
N TYR A 12 10.46 9.64 -11.74
CA TYR A 12 11.32 9.99 -10.60
C TYR A 12 10.86 9.30 -9.29
N VAL A 13 9.55 9.08 -9.11
CA VAL A 13 9.02 8.38 -7.94
C VAL A 13 9.38 6.90 -8.00
N PHE A 14 9.32 6.30 -9.19
CA PHE A 14 9.68 4.90 -9.35
C PHE A 14 11.18 4.67 -9.11
N GLU A 15 12.04 5.55 -9.63
CA GLU A 15 13.49 5.49 -9.43
C GLU A 15 13.86 5.56 -7.95
N ASP A 16 13.26 6.49 -7.20
CA ASP A 16 13.47 6.60 -5.76
C ASP A 16 12.99 5.35 -5.00
N LEU A 17 11.82 4.81 -5.37
CA LEU A 17 11.31 3.57 -4.79
C LEU A 17 12.25 2.39 -5.08
N GLU A 18 12.80 2.28 -6.28
CA GLU A 18 13.74 1.22 -6.64
C GLU A 18 15.05 1.34 -5.85
N ALA A 19 15.58 2.55 -5.69
CA ALA A 19 16.78 2.80 -4.89
C ALA A 19 16.56 2.41 -3.42
N ILE A 20 15.44 2.83 -2.83
CA ILE A 20 15.07 2.48 -1.45
C ILE A 20 14.91 0.96 -1.29
N ALA A 21 14.22 0.31 -2.22
CA ALA A 21 13.99 -1.13 -2.18
C ALA A 21 15.31 -1.92 -2.25
N ARG A 22 16.25 -1.46 -3.10
CA ARG A 22 17.59 -2.03 -3.22
C ARG A 22 18.39 -1.91 -1.92
N ILE A 23 18.37 -0.75 -1.27
CA ILE A 23 19.03 -0.53 0.03
C ILE A 23 18.47 -1.49 1.09
N GLN A 24 17.16 -1.75 1.05
CA GLN A 24 16.48 -2.64 1.99
C GLN A 24 16.56 -4.13 1.62
N GLY A 25 17.17 -4.48 0.49
CA GLY A 25 17.29 -5.87 0.03
C GLY A 25 15.95 -6.52 -0.29
N ARG A 26 14.95 -5.75 -0.75
CA ARG A 26 13.60 -6.27 -1.07
C ARG A 26 13.11 -5.81 -2.46
N PRO A 27 12.15 -6.52 -3.07
CA PRO A 27 11.55 -6.07 -4.34
C PRO A 27 10.80 -4.74 -4.19
N THR A 28 10.84 -3.90 -5.22
CA THR A 28 10.12 -2.61 -5.27
C THR A 28 8.63 -2.76 -5.01
N ALA A 29 7.99 -3.79 -5.58
CA ALA A 29 6.56 -4.06 -5.35
C ALA A 29 6.25 -4.35 -3.87
N THR A 30 7.14 -5.05 -3.17
CA THR A 30 7.01 -5.34 -1.73
C THR A 30 7.14 -4.07 -0.90
N LEU A 31 8.09 -3.18 -1.25
CA LEU A 31 8.20 -1.85 -0.64
C LEU A 31 6.90 -1.05 -0.82
N VAL A 32 6.39 -0.97 -2.04
CA VAL A 32 5.18 -0.20 -2.35
C VAL A 32 3.96 -0.77 -1.60
N ALA A 33 3.81 -2.10 -1.56
CA ALA A 33 2.73 -2.73 -0.81
C ALA A 33 2.76 -2.34 0.69
N PHE A 34 3.95 -2.37 1.30
CA PHE A 34 4.14 -1.93 2.68
C PHE A 34 3.83 -0.44 2.89
N LEU A 35 4.30 0.43 1.98
CA LEU A 35 4.06 1.87 2.09
C LEU A 35 2.56 2.21 2.00
N VAL A 36 1.82 1.55 1.10
CA VAL A 36 0.37 1.70 0.97
C VAL A 36 -0.34 1.26 2.25
N GLU A 37 0.05 0.12 2.81
CA GLU A 37 -0.54 -0.36 4.07
C GLU A 37 -0.23 0.58 5.25
N ALA A 38 1.02 1.02 5.37
CA ALA A 38 1.45 1.93 6.43
C ALA A 38 0.68 3.25 6.37
N PHE A 39 0.52 3.83 5.18
CA PHE A 39 -0.27 5.05 4.97
C PHE A 39 -1.73 4.86 5.37
N VAL A 40 -2.38 3.78 4.91
CA VAL A 40 -3.80 3.52 5.24
C VAL A 40 -4.01 3.25 6.72
N ARG A 41 -3.05 2.60 7.39
CA ARG A 41 -3.08 2.39 8.84
C ARG A 41 -3.00 3.71 9.60
N ASP A 42 -2.06 4.57 9.24
CA ASP A 42 -1.90 5.90 9.85
C ASP A 42 -3.15 6.79 9.63
N ALA A 43 -3.69 6.82 8.40
CA ALA A 43 -4.92 7.54 8.09
C ALA A 43 -6.14 7.02 8.89
N ARG A 44 -6.18 5.71 9.18
CA ARG A 44 -7.22 5.11 10.02
C ARG A 44 -7.11 5.55 11.47
N GLU A 45 -5.89 5.57 12.01
CA GLU A 45 -5.61 5.99 13.39
C GLU A 45 -5.93 7.48 13.59
N LYS A 46 -5.71 8.30 12.56
CA LYS A 46 -6.03 9.74 12.56
C LYS A 46 -7.49 10.07 12.28
N GLY A 47 -8.31 9.10 11.88
CA GLY A 47 -9.71 9.32 11.52
C GLY A 47 -9.91 10.07 10.19
N GLU A 48 -8.93 10.02 9.29
CA GLU A 48 -8.96 10.68 7.97
C GLU A 48 -9.68 9.84 6.90
N LEU A 49 -9.87 8.55 7.17
CA LEU A 49 -10.64 7.68 6.29
C LEU A 49 -12.14 8.01 6.42
N PRO A 50 -12.89 8.09 5.29
CA PRO A 50 -14.33 8.21 5.36
C PRO A 50 -14.88 7.06 6.21
N SER A 51 -15.80 7.37 7.14
CA SER A 51 -16.46 6.43 8.05
C SER A 51 -17.38 5.45 7.31
N ALA A 52 -16.88 4.79 6.27
CA ALA A 52 -17.52 3.63 5.67
C ALA A 52 -17.12 2.43 6.54
N LYS A 53 -18.12 1.77 7.13
CA LYS A 53 -17.98 0.45 7.76
C LYS A 53 -17.02 -0.40 6.93
N PRO A 54 -16.04 -1.09 7.53
CA PRO A 54 -15.18 -1.99 6.78
C PRO A 54 -16.07 -2.95 5.98
N PRO A 55 -15.79 -3.19 4.68
CA PRO A 55 -16.56 -4.15 3.92
C PRO A 55 -16.50 -5.48 4.67
N LYS A 56 -17.68 -6.02 4.97
CA LYS A 56 -17.86 -7.34 5.56
C LYS A 56 -17.01 -8.29 4.72
N GLN A 57 -15.96 -8.86 5.31
CA GLN A 57 -15.26 -9.99 4.70
C GLN A 57 -16.21 -11.17 4.81
N ASP A 58 -17.16 -11.27 3.89
CA ASP A 58 -17.99 -12.45 3.74
C ASP A 58 -17.04 -13.58 3.31
N GLY A 59 -16.76 -14.47 4.26
CA GLY A 59 -16.08 -15.72 4.01
C GLY A 59 -16.88 -16.52 3.00
N ALA A 60 -16.27 -16.79 1.84
CA ALA A 60 -16.76 -17.81 0.94
C ALA A 60 -16.43 -19.18 1.58
N ALA A 61 -17.50 -19.93 1.84
CA ALA A 61 -17.51 -21.32 2.24
C ALA A 61 -16.93 -22.24 1.15
#